data_AF-A0AA90ZA09-F1
#
_entry.id   AF-A0AA90ZA09-F1
#
_cell.length_a   1.000
_cell.length_b   1.000
_cell.length_c   1.000
_cell.angle_alpha   90.00
_cell.angle_beta   90.00
_cell.angle_gamma   90.00
#
_symmetry.space_group_name_H-M   'P 1'
#
loop_
_entity.id
_entity.type
_entity.pdbx_description
1 polymer ?
#
loop_
_entity_poly.entity_id
_entity_poly.type
_entity_poly.pdbx_seq_one_letter_code
_entity_poly.pdbx_strand_id
1 'polypeptide(L)' 'MKEINLNESLEFDEEIYNHMPKSFQLVKKIEQKAQSQFNEIMKDIKDGKISLEDVKKKRGLV' A
#
# COMPACT_ATOMS: atom_id res chain seq x y z
N MET A 1 -10.77 -8.40 -26.36
CA MET A 1 -9.72 -8.02 -25.39
C MET A 1 -10.34 -8.13 -24.01
N LYS A 2 -9.83 -8.98 -23.11
CA LYS A 2 -10.36 -9.10 -21.75
C LYS A 2 -9.85 -7.90 -20.94
N GLU A 3 -10.78 -7.12 -20.40
CA GLU A 3 -10.48 -6.06 -19.44
C GLU A 3 -9.95 -6.70 -18.17
N ILE A 4 -8.74 -6.32 -17.75
CA ILE A 4 -8.13 -6.78 -16.50
C ILE A 4 -8.80 -5.98 -15.37
N ASN A 5 -9.64 -6.65 -14.60
CA ASN A 5 -10.28 -6.08 -13.43
C ASN A 5 -9.23 -5.97 -12.30
N LEU A 6 -8.73 -4.76 -12.05
CA LEU A 6 -7.65 -4.45 -11.09
C LEU A 6 -7.98 -4.73 -9.61
N ASN A 7 -9.15 -5.30 -9.32
CA ASN A 7 -9.65 -5.60 -7.97
C ASN A 7 -9.49 -7.07 -7.56
N GLU A 8 -8.89 -7.93 -8.39
CA GLU A 8 -8.45 -9.24 -7.90
C GLU A 8 -7.29 -9.01 -6.92
N SER A 9 -7.55 -9.24 -5.63
CA SER A 9 -6.52 -9.47 -4.64
C SER A 9 -5.74 -10.71 -5.09
N LEU A 10 -4.71 -10.50 -5.93
CA LEU A 10 -3.73 -11.52 -6.25
C LEU A 10 -3.09 -11.93 -4.92
N GLU A 11 -3.52 -13.08 -4.41
CA GLU A 11 -2.89 -13.70 -3.26
C GLU A 11 -1.39 -13.78 -3.56
N PHE A 12 -0.60 -13.40 -2.55
CA PHE A 12 0.84 -13.33 -2.70
C PHE A 12 1.39 -14.74 -2.93
N ASP A 13 1.81 -15.01 -4.16
CA ASP A 13 2.49 -16.25 -4.51
C ASP A 13 3.94 -16.19 -4.03
N GLU A 14 4.24 -16.95 -2.97
CA GLU A 14 5.58 -17.04 -2.38
C GLU A 14 6.61 -17.60 -3.38
N GLU A 15 6.20 -18.48 -4.28
CA GLU A 15 7.07 -19.07 -5.30
C GLU A 15 7.53 -17.98 -6.27
N ILE A 16 6.60 -17.15 -6.76
CA ILE A 16 6.92 -16.02 -7.64
C ILE A 16 7.84 -15.02 -6.94
N TYR A 17 7.58 -14.70 -5.66
CA TYR A 17 8.43 -13.78 -4.91
C TYR A 17 9.86 -14.31 -4.75
N ASN A 18 10.02 -15.59 -4.44
CA ASN A 18 11.33 -16.19 -4.22
C ASN A 18 12.18 -16.26 -5.51
N HIS A 19 11.55 -16.40 -6.67
CA HIS A 19 12.22 -16.37 -7.97
C HIS A 19 12.45 -14.96 -8.54
N MET A 20 11.87 -13.94 -7.91
CA MET A 20 12.00 -12.56 -8.33
C MET A 20 13.40 -11.99 -8.05
N PRO A 21 13.98 -11.16 -8.93
CA PRO A 21 15.21 -10.43 -8.63
C PRO A 21 15.11 -9.61 -7.33
N LYS A 22 16.20 -9.56 -6.56
CA LYS A 22 16.24 -8.88 -5.24
C LYS A 22 15.78 -7.42 -5.28
N SER A 23 16.06 -6.70 -6.36
CA SER A 23 15.61 -5.32 -6.56
C SER A 23 14.08 -5.21 -6.59
N PHE A 24 13.41 -6.11 -7.29
CA PHE A 24 11.94 -6.15 -7.33
C PHE A 24 11.34 -6.66 -6.02
N GLN A 25 11.99 -7.62 -5.35
CA GLN A 25 11.60 -8.04 -4.00
C GLN A 25 11.63 -6.87 -3.00
N LEU A 26 12.64 -5.99 -3.13
CA LEU A 26 12.77 -4.79 -2.32
C LEU A 26 11.66 -3.78 -2.63
N VAL A 27 11.39 -3.51 -3.91
CA VAL A 27 10.26 -2.65 -4.32
C VAL A 27 8.95 -3.19 -3.74
N LYS A 28 8.70 -4.49 -3.86
CA LYS A 28 7.49 -5.12 -3.32
C LYS A 28 7.36 -4.93 -1.80
N LYS A 29 8.46 -5.07 -1.06
CA LYS A 29 8.50 -4.80 0.39
C LYS A 29 8.20 -3.33 0.72
N ILE A 30 8.72 -2.40 -0.08
CA ILE A 30 8.43 -0.97 0.06
C ILE A 30 6.93 -0.70 -0.18
N GLU A 31 6.35 -1.27 -1.24
CA GLU A 31 4.93 -1.17 -1.55
C GLU A 31 4.04 -1.74 -0.44
N GLN A 32 4.36 -2.93 0.06
CA GLN A 32 3.65 -3.56 1.19
C GLN A 32 3.65 -2.65 2.42
N LYS A 33 4.83 -2.10 2.77
CA LYS A 33 4.96 -1.18 3.90
C LYS A 33 4.14 0.09 3.69
N ALA A 34 4.19 0.67 2.50
CA ALA A 34 3.43 1.86 2.15
C ALA A 34 1.92 1.62 2.22
N GLN A 35 1.45 0.47 1.74
CA GLN A 35 0.04 0.08 1.78
C GLN A 35 -0.44 -0.12 3.21
N SER A 36 0.33 -0.78 4.08
CA SER A 36 0.00 -0.93 5.49
C SER A 36 -0.15 0.43 6.18
N GLN A 37 0.82 1.34 5.99
CA GLN A 37 0.76 2.69 6.55
C GLN A 37 -0.43 3.48 6.03
N PHE A 38 -0.76 3.34 4.74
CA PHE A 38 -1.94 3.98 4.16
C PHE A 38 -3.22 3.46 4.81
N ASN A 39 -3.36 2.14 4.97
CA ASN A 39 -4.53 1.52 5.58
C ASN A 39 -4.72 1.97 7.04
N GLU A 40 -3.64 2.09 7.80
CA GLU A 40 -3.66 2.61 9.18
C GLU A 40 -4.15 4.07 9.23
N ILE A 41 -3.60 4.94 8.38
CA ILE A 41 -4.01 6.34 8.31
C ILE A 41 -5.48 6.45 7.93
N MET A 42 -5.92 5.70 6.91
CA MET A 42 -7.31 5.71 6.48
C MET A 42 -8.25 5.18 7.55
N LYS A 43 -7.81 4.20 8.35
CA LYS A 43 -8.56 3.72 9.50
C LYS A 43 -8.68 4.81 10.56
N ASP A 44 -7.59 5.48 10.92
CA ASP A 44 -7.63 6.55 11.93
C ASP A 44 -8.49 7.74 11.49
N ILE A 45 -8.53 8.05 10.19
CA ILE A 45 -9.44 9.04 9.62
C ILE A 45 -10.90 8.57 9.74
N LYS A 46 -11.20 7.32 9.36
CA LYS A 46 -12.55 6.76 9.46
C LYS A 46 -13.05 6.66 10.89
N ASP A 47 -12.16 6.36 11.83
CA ASP A 47 -12.42 6.31 13.27
C ASP A 47 -12.53 7.72 13.89
N GLY A 48 -12.25 8.78 13.13
CA GLY A 48 -12.31 10.18 13.59
C GLY A 48 -11.18 10.59 14.53
N LYS A 49 -10.08 9.82 14.62
CA LYS A 49 -8.94 10.13 15.51
C LYS A 49 -8.05 11.24 14.98
N ILE A 50 -7.91 11.34 13.65
CA ILE A 50 -7.13 12.36 12.96
C ILE A 50 -7.88 12.84 11.72
N SER A 51 -7.69 14.10 11.32
CA SER A 51 -8.23 14.60 10.06
C SER A 51 -7.28 14.38 8.88
N LEU A 52 -7.81 14.47 7.66
CA LEU A 52 -7.00 14.45 6.45
C LEU A 52 -6.01 15.63 6.41
N GLU A 53 -6.46 16.82 6.83
CA GLU A 53 -5.63 18.02 6.92
C GLU A 53 -4.46 17.85 7.89
N ASP A 54 -4.65 17.19 9.04
CA ASP A 54 -3.57 16.91 9.99
C ASP A 54 -2.50 15.98 9.39
N VAL A 55 -2.93 14.98 8.62
CA VAL A 55 -2.04 14.07 7.91
C VAL A 55 -1.23 14.81 6.84
N LYS A 56 -1.89 15.68 6.06
CA LYS A 56 -1.20 16.47 5.03
C LYS A 56 -0.17 17.43 5.63
N LYS A 57 -0.50 18.12 6.72
CA LYS A 57 0.43 19.01 7.45
C LYS A 57 1.65 18.25 7.98
N LYS A 58 1.44 17.09 8.62
CA LYS A 58 2.54 16.23 9.11
C LYS A 58 3.49 15.78 7.99
N ARG A 59 2.99 15.68 6.77
CA ARG A 59 3.75 15.28 5.57
C ARG A 59 4.30 16.46 4.78
N GLY A 60 4.09 17.71 5.22
CA GLY A 60 4.54 18.91 4.52
C GLY A 60 3.87 19.13 3.17
N LEU A 61 2.63 18.64 3.00
CA LEU A 61 1.86 18.77 1.76
C LEU A 61 0.95 20.01 1.74
N VAL A 62 0.95 20.82 2.80
CA VAL A 62 0.15 22.05 3.01
C VAL A 62 0.94 23.05 3.81
#